data_AF-A0A1H9GKY8-F1
#
_entry.id   AF-A0A1H9GKY8-F1
#
_cell.length_a   1.000
_cell.length_b   1.000
_cell.length_c   1.000
_cell.angle_alpha   90.00
_cell.angle_beta   90.00
_cell.angle_gamma   90.00
#
_symmetry.space_group_name_H-M   'P 1'
#
loop_
_entity.id
_entity.type
_entity.pdbx_description
1 polymer ?
#
loop_
_entity_poly.entity_id
_entity_poly.type
_entity_poly.pdbx_seq_one_letter_code
_entity_poly.pdbx_strand_id
1 'polypeptide(L)'
;MKPVEVRVASAVAFGGALVFLVVGLVLWRSTGDADVLKLPSFTAAVELAVAAALLLRMRVMHYPAMIVFILVALLHLVITLADGPAWTRAASGVLAAVHLYGVVLLNTGPAREHLGGPR
;
A
#
# COMPACT_ATOMS: atom_id res chain seq x y z
N MET A 1 7.97 18.22 14.26
CA MET A 1 6.78 17.33 14.20
C MET A 1 6.85 16.50 12.92
N LYS A 2 6.31 15.28 12.88
CA LYS A 2 6.20 14.52 11.62
C LYS A 2 5.12 15.18 10.74
N PRO A 3 5.39 15.45 9.44
CA PRO A 3 4.36 15.97 8.53
C PRO A 3 3.15 15.04 8.53
N VAL A 4 1.95 15.62 8.45
CA VAL A 4 0.71 14.83 8.43
C VAL A 4 0.68 13.90 7.21
N GLU A 5 1.28 14.34 6.11
CA GLU A 5 1.40 13.62 4.85
C GLU A 5 2.19 12.31 5.03
N VAL A 6 3.30 12.35 5.75
CA VAL A 6 4.10 11.14 6.04
C VAL A 6 3.34 10.20 6.97
N ARG A 7 2.62 10.74 7.97
CA ARG A 7 1.79 9.91 8.87
C ARG A 7 0.65 9.23 8.13
N VAL A 8 -0.03 9.95 7.25
CA VAL A 8 -1.11 9.41 6.43
C VAL A 8 -0.55 8.42 5.43
N ALA A 9 0.59 8.69 4.78
CA ALA A 9 1.25 7.71 3.90
C ALA A 9 1.65 6.43 4.66
N SER A 10 2.18 6.53 5.88
CA SER A 10 2.44 5.34 6.72
C SER A 10 1.16 4.58 7.05
N ALA A 11 0.05 5.29 7.32
CA ALA A 11 -1.25 4.67 7.56
C ALA A 11 -1.84 4.03 6.30
N VAL A 12 -1.58 4.58 5.11
CA VAL A 12 -1.91 3.97 3.82
C VAL A 12 -1.20 2.64 3.66
N ALA A 13 0.12 2.59 3.84
CA ALA A 13 0.89 1.35 3.73
C ALA A 13 0.41 0.30 4.75
N PHE A 14 0.29 0.69 6.02
CA PHE A 14 -0.12 -0.22 7.08
C PHE A 14 -1.57 -0.68 6.91
N GLY A 15 -2.49 0.24 6.64
CA GLY A 15 -3.91 -0.06 6.47
C GLY A 15 -4.18 -0.85 5.19
N GLY A 16 -3.52 -0.50 4.08
CA GLY A 16 -3.58 -1.20 2.81
C GLY A 16 -3.16 -2.66 2.95
N ALA A 17 -2.00 -2.89 3.57
CA ALA A 17 -1.51 -4.22 3.91
C ALA A 17 -2.53 -5.05 4.70
N LEU A 18 -3.08 -4.50 5.78
CA LEU A 18 -4.03 -5.21 6.62
C LEU A 18 -5.35 -5.52 5.90
N VAL A 19 -5.90 -4.53 5.18
CA VAL A 19 -7.14 -4.70 4.44
C VAL A 19 -6.95 -5.75 3.34
N PHE A 20 -5.84 -5.71 2.61
CA PHE A 20 -5.60 -6.69 1.56
C PHE A 20 -5.37 -8.10 2.12
N LEU A 21 -4.68 -8.21 3.25
CA LEU A 21 -4.54 -9.49 3.95
C LEU A 21 -5.90 -10.05 4.39
N VAL A 22 -6.80 -9.20 4.91
CA VAL A 22 -8.17 -9.59 5.26
C VAL A 22 -8.95 -10.05 4.02
N VAL A 23 -8.84 -9.35 2.88
CA VAL A 23 -9.45 -9.80 1.61
C VAL A 23 -8.95 -11.20 1.24
N GLY A 24 -7.64 -11.44 1.33
CA GLY A 24 -7.04 -12.76 1.09
C GLY A 24 -7.58 -13.84 2.03
N LEU A 25 -7.68 -13.55 3.34
CA LEU A 25 -8.20 -14.48 4.33
C LEU A 25 -9.67 -14.83 4.10
N VAL A 26 -10.49 -13.84 3.74
CA VAL A 26 -11.90 -14.07 3.37
C VAL A 26 -12.00 -14.93 2.13
N LEU A 27 -11.16 -14.66 1.11
CA LEU A 27 -11.14 -15.44 -0.12
C LEU A 27 -10.72 -16.89 0.15
N TRP A 28 -9.63 -17.10 0.90
CA TRP A 28 -9.17 -18.43 1.33
C TRP A 28 -10.27 -19.20 2.06
N ARG A 29 -10.97 -18.54 3.00
CA ARG A 29 -12.05 -19.17 3.75
C ARG A 29 -13.23 -19.58 2.85
N SER A 30 -13.45 -18.86 1.75
CA SER A 30 -14.54 -19.12 0.80
C SER A 30 -14.21 -20.18 -0.25
N THR A 31 -12.97 -20.24 -0.73
CA THR A 31 -12.54 -21.16 -1.80
C THR A 31 -11.87 -22.43 -1.26
N GLY A 32 -11.33 -22.40 -0.04
CA GLY A 32 -10.48 -23.44 0.51
C GLY A 32 -9.06 -23.47 -0.06
N ASP A 33 -8.75 -22.60 -1.03
CA ASP A 33 -7.45 -22.55 -1.70
C ASP A 33 -6.50 -21.60 -0.96
N ALA A 34 -5.42 -22.13 -0.39
CA ALA A 34 -4.43 -21.35 0.35
C ALA A 34 -3.53 -20.50 -0.57
N ASP A 35 -3.47 -20.80 -1.87
CA ASP A 35 -2.60 -20.07 -2.79
C ASP A 35 -3.03 -18.60 -2.96
N VAL A 36 -4.30 -18.30 -2.71
CA VAL A 36 -4.84 -16.93 -2.72
C VAL A 36 -4.21 -16.03 -1.64
N LEU A 37 -3.52 -16.61 -0.64
CA LEU A 37 -2.84 -15.85 0.43
C LEU A 37 -1.42 -15.45 0.07
N LYS A 38 -0.79 -16.05 -0.95
CA LYS A 38 0.61 -15.78 -1.30
C LYS A 38 0.82 -14.30 -1.58
N LEU A 39 -0.01 -13.74 -2.45
CA LEU A 39 0.10 -12.36 -2.88
C LEU A 39 -0.23 -11.35 -1.75
N PRO A 40 -1.36 -11.46 -1.02
CA PRO A 40 -1.62 -10.59 0.13
C PRO A 40 -0.55 -10.65 1.21
N SER A 41 -0.02 -11.83 1.51
CA SER A 41 1.02 -11.99 2.54
C SER A 41 2.35 -11.33 2.12
N PHE A 42 2.73 -11.49 0.86
CA PHE A 42 3.92 -10.84 0.31
C PHE A 42 3.77 -9.32 0.32
N THR A 43 2.64 -8.80 -0.18
CA THR A 43 2.35 -7.37 -0.17
C THR A 43 2.37 -6.82 1.26
N ALA A 44 1.75 -7.52 2.22
CA ALA A 44 1.77 -7.11 3.61
C ALA A 44 3.20 -7.02 4.18
N ALA A 45 4.07 -7.99 3.91
CA ALA A 45 5.46 -7.92 4.36
C ALA A 45 6.20 -6.69 3.82
N VAL A 46 6.05 -6.39 2.53
CA VAL A 46 6.68 -5.23 1.88
C VAL A 46 6.12 -3.92 2.43
N GLU A 47 4.80 -3.79 2.52
CA GLU A 47 4.14 -2.56 2.93
C GLU A 47 4.31 -2.26 4.43
N LEU A 48 4.34 -3.28 5.29
CA LEU A 48 4.65 -3.09 6.70
C LEU A 48 6.08 -2.60 6.90
N ALA A 49 7.04 -3.10 6.09
CA ALA A 49 8.41 -2.59 6.11
C ALA A 49 8.47 -1.12 5.65
N VAL A 50 7.72 -0.75 4.61
CA VAL A 50 7.59 0.65 4.16
C VAL A 50 6.95 1.53 5.24
N ALA A 51 5.87 1.08 5.86
CA ALA A 51 5.20 1.80 6.94
C ALA A 51 6.16 2.07 8.11
N ALA A 52 6.89 1.05 8.57
CA ALA A 52 7.88 1.17 9.63
C ALA A 52 9.01 2.14 9.23
N ALA A 53 9.56 2.01 8.03
CA ALA A 53 10.61 2.89 7.52
C ALA A 53 10.20 4.36 7.48
N LEU A 54 8.99 4.66 6.98
CA LEU A 54 8.44 6.01 6.95
C LEU A 54 8.23 6.56 8.38
N LEU A 55 7.73 5.72 9.30
CA LEU A 55 7.55 6.10 10.71
C LEU A 55 8.88 6.36 11.42
N LEU A 56 9.94 5.61 11.07
CA LEU A 56 11.31 5.77 11.57
C LEU A 56 12.09 6.89 10.86
N ARG A 57 11.49 7.58 9.88
CA ARG A 57 12.09 8.68 9.12
C ARG A 57 13.38 8.26 8.39
N MET A 58 13.37 7.08 7.79
CA MET A 58 14.48 6.65 6.95
C MET A 58 14.53 7.50 5.68
N ARG A 59 15.50 8.40 5.57
CA ARG A 59 15.57 9.37 4.45
C ARG A 59 15.65 8.71 3.07
N VAL A 60 16.40 7.61 3.00
CA VAL A 60 16.55 6.82 1.77
C VAL A 60 15.23 6.22 1.27
N MET A 61 14.18 6.21 2.08
CA MET A 61 12.90 5.56 1.78
C MET A 61 11.89 6.47 1.08
N HIS A 62 12.23 7.73 0.78
CA HIS A 62 11.32 8.63 0.07
C HIS A 62 10.87 8.06 -1.28
N TYR A 63 11.80 7.85 -2.21
CA TYR A 63 11.49 7.29 -3.53
C TYR A 63 11.11 5.80 -3.50
N PRO A 64 11.80 4.92 -2.74
CA PRO A 64 11.40 3.52 -2.63
C PRO A 64 9.96 3.34 -2.15
N ALA A 65 9.48 4.12 -1.18
CA ALA A 65 8.09 4.03 -0.72
C ALA A 65 7.10 4.43 -1.83
N MET A 66 7.40 5.49 -2.59
CA MET A 66 6.58 5.89 -3.74
C MET A 66 6.54 4.79 -4.82
N ILE A 67 7.68 4.18 -5.13
CA ILE A 67 7.76 3.06 -6.08
C ILE A 67 6.90 1.89 -5.59
N VAL A 68 7.01 1.51 -4.32
CA VAL A 68 6.18 0.44 -3.74
C VAL A 68 4.69 0.78 -3.87
N PHE A 69 4.27 2.00 -3.52
CA PHE A 69 2.87 2.41 -3.64
C PHE A 69 2.37 2.35 -5.08
N ILE A 70 3.18 2.75 -6.06
CA ILE A 70 2.83 2.62 -7.48
C ILE A 70 2.66 1.15 -7.86
N LEU A 71 3.61 0.29 -7.50
CA LEU A 71 3.54 -1.14 -7.81
C LEU A 71 2.34 -1.82 -7.16
N VAL A 72 2.05 -1.51 -5.90
CA VAL A 72 0.87 -2.03 -5.18
C VAL A 72 -0.43 -1.48 -5.77
N ALA A 73 -0.47 -0.22 -6.17
CA ALA A 73 -1.63 0.35 -6.86
C ALA A 73 -1.88 -0.35 -8.21
N LEU A 74 -0.84 -0.58 -9.00
CA LEU A 74 -0.93 -1.32 -10.26
C LEU A 74 -1.39 -2.76 -10.05
N LEU A 75 -0.85 -3.44 -9.03
CA LEU A 75 -1.29 -4.78 -8.64
C LEU A 75 -2.80 -4.80 -8.35
N HIS A 76 -3.29 -3.86 -7.54
CA HIS A 76 -4.71 -3.76 -7.24
C HIS A 76 -5.55 -3.39 -8.45
N LEU A 77 -5.03 -2.59 -9.38
CA LEU A 77 -5.71 -2.29 -10.64
C LEU A 77 -5.85 -3.56 -11.49
N VAL A 78 -4.81 -4.41 -11.56
CA VAL A 78 -4.89 -5.72 -12.23
C VAL A 78 -6.00 -6.57 -11.60
N ILE A 79 -6.07 -6.64 -10.27
CA ILE A 79 -7.14 -7.40 -9.58
C ILE A 79 -8.51 -6.80 -9.86
N THR A 80 -8.62 -5.47 -9.93
CA THR A 80 -9.89 -4.77 -10.23
C THR A 80 -10.41 -5.09 -11.63
N LEU A 81 -9.49 -5.25 -12.59
CA LEU A 81 -9.82 -5.57 -13.98
C LEU A 81 -9.93 -7.07 -14.26
N ALA A 82 -9.39 -7.91 -13.39
CA ALA A 82 -9.48 -9.37 -13.50
C ALA A 82 -10.91 -9.89 -13.25
N ASP A 83 -11.14 -11.13 -13.68
CA ASP A 83 -12.34 -11.88 -13.34
C ASP A 83 -12.30 -12.34 -11.88
N GLY A 84 -13.48 -12.42 -11.26
CA GLY A 84 -13.61 -12.83 -9.86
C GLY A 84 -14.79 -12.16 -9.16
N PRO A 85 -14.93 -12.37 -7.84
CA PRO A 85 -16.01 -11.78 -7.07
C PRO A 85 -16.02 -10.26 -7.17
N ALA A 86 -17.17 -9.66 -7.47
CA ALA A 86 -17.27 -8.20 -7.66
C ALA A 86 -16.77 -7.39 -6.44
N TRP A 87 -16.92 -7.94 -5.22
CA TRP A 87 -16.48 -7.28 -4.00
C TRP A 87 -14.94 -7.26 -3.84
N THR A 88 -14.20 -8.29 -4.29
CA THR A 88 -12.72 -8.28 -4.22
C THR A 88 -12.16 -7.24 -5.19
N ARG A 89 -12.78 -7.12 -6.36
CA ARG A 89 -12.47 -6.12 -7.39
C ARG A 89 -12.73 -4.72 -6.86
N ALA A 90 -13.88 -4.47 -6.25
CA ALA A 90 -14.22 -3.18 -5.65
C ALA A 90 -13.25 -2.79 -4.52
N ALA A 91 -12.95 -3.73 -3.60
CA ALA A 91 -11.98 -3.52 -2.53
C ALA A 91 -10.59 -3.17 -3.10
N SER A 92 -10.16 -3.87 -4.15
CA SER A 92 -8.88 -3.59 -4.81
C SER A 92 -8.88 -2.24 -5.51
N GLY A 93 -9.99 -1.84 -6.16
CA GLY A 93 -10.10 -0.51 -6.77
C GLY A 93 -9.93 0.62 -5.75
N VAL A 94 -10.53 0.48 -4.57
CA VAL A 94 -10.34 1.42 -3.45
C VAL A 94 -8.89 1.42 -2.98
N LEU A 95 -8.28 0.26 -2.78
CA LEU A 95 -6.87 0.15 -2.38
C LEU A 95 -5.95 0.79 -3.41
N ALA A 96 -6.18 0.60 -4.72
CA ALA A 96 -5.40 1.25 -5.76
C ALA A 96 -5.44 2.78 -5.63
N ALA A 97 -6.64 3.35 -5.48
CA ALA A 97 -6.81 4.80 -5.32
C ALA A 97 -6.11 5.34 -4.06
N VAL A 98 -6.20 4.62 -2.94
CA VAL A 98 -5.57 5.01 -1.67
C VAL A 98 -4.04 4.99 -1.77
N HIS A 99 -3.45 4.00 -2.44
CA HIS A 99 -2.00 3.96 -2.66
C HIS A 99 -1.52 5.10 -3.57
N LEU A 100 -2.25 5.41 -4.64
CA LEU A 100 -1.96 6.59 -5.48
C LEU A 100 -2.04 7.89 -4.69
N TYR A 101 -3.02 8.03 -3.80
CA TYR A 101 -3.08 9.15 -2.89
C TYR A 101 -1.86 9.22 -1.95
N GLY A 102 -1.38 8.06 -1.48
CA GLY A 102 -0.11 7.96 -0.75
C GLY A 102 1.10 8.50 -1.53
N VAL A 103 1.17 8.24 -2.85
CA VAL A 103 2.22 8.79 -3.73
C VAL A 103 2.13 10.31 -3.78
N VAL A 104 0.92 10.86 -3.95
CA VAL A 104 0.69 12.31 -3.96
C VAL A 104 1.16 12.95 -2.65
N LEU A 105 0.82 12.35 -1.51
CA LEU A 105 1.24 12.83 -0.19
C LEU A 105 2.76 12.84 -0.04
N LEU A 106 3.44 11.77 -0.46
CA LEU A 106 4.91 11.70 -0.40
C LEU A 106 5.60 12.66 -1.39
N ASN A 107 4.90 13.12 -2.44
CA ASN A 107 5.43 14.09 -3.40
C ASN A 107 5.26 15.56 -2.95
N THR A 108 4.57 15.83 -1.84
CA THR A 108 4.41 17.18 -1.31
C THR A 108 5.73 17.76 -0.80
N GLY A 109 5.85 19.11 -0.80
CA GLY A 109 7.00 19.82 -0.26
C GLY A 109 7.40 19.40 1.16
N PRO A 110 6.46 19.39 2.14
CA PRO A 110 6.75 18.97 3.51
C PRO A 110 7.27 17.53 3.62
N ALA A 111 6.72 16.59 2.84
CA ALA A 111 7.17 15.20 2.86
C ALA A 111 8.58 15.05 2.28
N ARG A 112 8.87 15.74 1.16
CA ARG A 112 10.20 15.78 0.53
C ARG A 112 11.25 16.32 1.50
N GLU A 113 10.99 17.46 2.14
CA GLU A 113 11.93 18.03 3.11
C GLU A 113 12.14 17.14 4.33
N HIS A 114 11.07 16.46 4.79
CA HIS A 114 11.15 15.60 5.96
C HIS A 114 11.96 14.33 5.72
N LEU A 115 11.82 13.74 4.53
CA LEU A 115 12.46 12.50 4.12
C LEU A 115 13.74 12.73 3.29
N GLY A 116 14.12 13.96 2.98
CA GLY A 116 15.36 14.24 2.26
C GLY A 116 15.28 14.02 0.75
N GLY A 117 14.11 14.23 0.15
CA GLY A 117 13.98 14.38 -1.30
C GLY A 117 14.71 15.63 -1.81
N PRO A 118 15.01 15.71 -3.13
CA PRO A 118 15.54 16.92 -3.77
C PRO A 118 14.64 18.13 -3.50
N ARG A 119 15.11 19.36 -3.75
CA ARG A 119 14.27 20.57 -3.72
C ARG A 119 13.71 20.85 -5.11
#